data_AF-A0AAU0QFN5-F1
#
_entry.id   AF-A0AAU0QFN5-F1
#
_cell.length_a   1.000
_cell.length_b   1.000
_cell.length_c   1.000
_cell.angle_alpha   90.00
_cell.angle_beta   90.00
_cell.angle_gamma   90.00
#
_symmetry.space_group_name_H-M   'P 1'
#
loop_
_entity.id
_entity.type
_entity.pdbx_description
1 polymer ?
#
loop_
_entity_poly.entity_id
_entity_poly.type
_entity_poly.pdbx_seq_one_letter_code
_entity_poly.pdbx_strand_id
1 'polypeptide(L)'
;MRGLSFEQMVLIADEVCAHTDSRIRSYPSLAACAATTSARLHGVPLHHRLTQMIKTLQDHIRALRPLTHHNDVFSHVVADILQDLNAVSPPTPPSPAHYPSRSA
;
A
#
# COMPACT_ATOMS: atom_id res chain seq x y z
N MET A 1 10.71 -2.76 -1.44
CA MET A 1 9.39 -2.23 -1.02
C MET A 1 8.32 -3.05 -1.71
N ARG A 2 7.26 -3.37 -0.98
CA ARG A 2 6.06 -4.03 -1.49
C ARG A 2 5.10 -2.95 -2.00
N GLY A 3 4.52 -3.18 -3.16
CA GLY A 3 3.48 -2.33 -3.75
C GLY A 3 2.09 -2.94 -3.56
N LEU A 4 1.08 -2.26 -4.07
CA LEU A 4 -0.31 -2.70 -4.12
C LEU A 4 -0.66 -3.17 -5.54
N SER A 5 -1.34 -4.30 -5.63
CA SER A 5 -1.95 -4.74 -6.90
C SER A 5 -3.12 -3.83 -7.27
N PHE A 6 -3.56 -3.91 -8.54
CA PHE A 6 -4.78 -3.21 -8.97
C PHE A 6 -6.01 -3.67 -8.18
N GLU A 7 -6.16 -4.98 -7.95
CA GLU A 7 -7.25 -5.54 -7.15
C GLU A 7 -7.25 -5.00 -5.71
N GLN A 8 -6.08 -4.96 -5.07
CA GLN A 8 -5.95 -4.37 -3.72
C GLN A 8 -6.31 -2.88 -3.71
N MET A 9 -5.91 -2.13 -4.75
CA MET A 9 -6.26 -0.72 -4.88
C MET A 9 -7.78 -0.51 -5.03
N VAL A 10 -8.47 -1.40 -5.76
CA VAL A 10 -9.93 -1.39 -5.88
C VAL A 10 -10.59 -1.72 -4.54
N LEU A 11 -10.14 -2.76 -3.83
CA LEU A 11 -10.68 -3.11 -2.52
C LEU A 11 -10.56 -1.96 -1.51
N ILE A 12 -9.42 -1.28 -1.48
CA ILE A 12 -9.23 -0.10 -0.62
C ILE A 12 -10.19 1.03 -1.03
N ALA A 13 -10.36 1.26 -2.33
CA ALA A 13 -11.27 2.27 -2.83
C ALA A 13 -12.74 1.96 -2.48
N ASP A 14 -13.15 0.70 -2.60
CA ASP A 14 -14.47 0.22 -2.21
C ASP A 14 -14.72 0.43 -0.72
N GLU A 15 -13.75 0.12 0.15
CA GLU A 15 -13.92 0.35 1.58
C GLU A 15 -14.02 1.83 1.96
N VAL A 16 -13.25 2.70 1.29
CA VAL A 16 -13.43 4.15 1.46
C VAL A 16 -14.80 4.60 0.96
N CYS A 17 -15.31 4.04 -0.14
CA CYS A 17 -16.65 4.33 -0.63
C CYS A 17 -17.75 3.76 0.27
N ALA A 18 -17.51 2.67 1.01
CA ALA A 18 -18.47 2.13 1.97
C ALA A 18 -18.65 3.02 3.21
N HIS A 19 -17.61 3.80 3.56
CA HIS A 19 -17.58 4.67 4.74
C HIS A 19 -17.72 6.17 4.40
N THR A 20 -17.93 6.50 3.13
CA THR A 20 -18.11 7.88 2.66
C THR A 20 -19.21 7.92 1.60
N ASP A 21 -19.80 9.08 1.31
CA ASP A 21 -20.76 9.21 0.20
C ASP A 21 -20.07 9.23 -1.20
N SER A 22 -18.92 8.57 -1.34
CA SER A 22 -18.14 8.53 -2.57
C SER A 22 -18.47 7.30 -3.41
N ARG A 23 -18.14 7.38 -4.70
CA ARG A 23 -18.15 6.23 -5.61
C ARG A 23 -16.86 6.21 -6.43
N ILE A 24 -16.40 5.03 -6.81
CA ILE A 24 -15.35 4.90 -7.82
C ILE A 24 -15.86 5.50 -9.13
N ARG A 25 -15.15 6.49 -9.67
CA ARG A 25 -15.48 7.09 -10.97
C ARG A 25 -14.52 6.71 -12.08
N SER A 26 -13.35 6.16 -11.75
CA SER A 26 -12.33 5.80 -12.75
C SER A 26 -11.44 4.64 -12.29
N TYR A 27 -11.76 3.43 -12.75
CA TYR A 27 -10.89 2.26 -12.60
C TYR A 27 -9.51 2.42 -13.28
N PRO A 28 -9.38 3.02 -14.48
CA PRO A 28 -8.05 3.30 -15.06
C PRO A 28 -7.18 4.18 -14.15
N SER A 29 -7.79 5.14 -13.44
CA SER A 29 -7.06 5.97 -12.47
C SER A 29 -6.56 5.14 -11.28
N LEU A 30 -7.36 4.19 -10.79
CA LEU A 30 -6.94 3.24 -9.75
C LEU A 30 -5.81 2.32 -10.25
N ALA A 31 -5.89 1.85 -11.51
CA ALA A 31 -4.82 1.06 -12.12
C ALA A 31 -3.50 1.84 -12.22
N ALA A 32 -3.55 3.12 -12.62
CA ALA A 32 -2.39 4.00 -12.63
C ALA A 32 -1.79 4.22 -11.23
N CYS A 33 -2.65 4.38 -10.22
CA CYS A 33 -2.23 4.47 -8.81
C CYS A 33 -1.52 3.19 -8.36
N ALA A 34 -2.09 2.01 -8.66
CA ALA A 34 -1.46 0.73 -8.33
C ALA A 34 -0.10 0.55 -9.04
N ALA A 35 -0.04 0.88 -10.33
CA ALA A 35 1.19 0.84 -11.11
C ALA A 35 2.29 1.73 -10.51
N THR A 36 1.94 2.91 -9.99
CA THR A 36 2.90 3.81 -9.30
C THR A 36 3.62 3.12 -8.15
N THR A 37 2.95 2.22 -7.42
CA THR A 37 3.53 1.50 -6.27
C THR A 37 4.44 0.33 -6.65
N SER A 38 4.42 -0.09 -7.91
CA SER A 38 5.16 -1.24 -8.43
C SER A 38 6.06 -0.90 -9.61
N ALA A 39 6.12 0.38 -9.99
CA ALA A 39 6.73 0.85 -11.23
C ALA A 39 8.23 0.51 -11.32
N ARG A 40 8.60 -0.11 -12.44
CA ARG A 40 9.98 -0.44 -12.78
C ARG A 40 10.25 -0.12 -14.24
N LEU A 41 11.45 0.38 -14.54
CA LEU A 41 11.92 0.57 -15.91
C LEU A 41 13.16 -0.30 -16.11
N HIS A 42 13.11 -1.24 -17.05
CA HIS A 42 14.16 -2.26 -17.26
C HIS A 42 14.57 -2.97 -15.95
N GLY A 43 13.59 -3.28 -15.09
CA GLY A 43 13.79 -3.91 -13.79
C GLY A 43 14.24 -2.97 -12.68
N VAL A 44 14.68 -1.75 -13.00
CA VAL A 44 15.11 -0.74 -12.02
C VAL A 44 13.88 -0.12 -11.34
N PRO A 45 13.79 -0.12 -9.99
CA PRO A 45 12.71 0.56 -9.27
C PRO A 45 12.74 2.06 -9.55
N LEU A 46 11.60 2.65 -9.90
CA LEU A 46 11.47 4.09 -10.08
C LEU A 46 11.50 4.87 -8.75
N HIS A 47 11.07 4.22 -7.66
CA HIS A 47 11.11 4.78 -6.32
C HIS A 47 12.12 4.03 -5.46
N HIS A 48 13.09 4.75 -4.90
CA HIS A 48 14.13 4.18 -4.02
C HIS A 48 13.81 4.33 -2.53
N ARG A 49 12.86 5.21 -2.19
CA ARG A 49 12.41 5.45 -0.81
C ARG A 49 10.90 5.37 -0.73
N LEU A 50 10.39 4.81 0.37
CA LEU A 50 8.96 4.68 0.62
C LEU A 50 8.25 6.04 0.63
N THR A 51 8.88 7.04 1.24
CA THR A 51 8.37 8.42 1.28
C THR A 51 8.20 9.03 -0.10
N GLN A 52 9.11 8.75 -1.05
CA GLN A 52 9.01 9.22 -2.42
C GLN A 52 7.85 8.55 -3.18
N MET A 53 7.68 7.24 -3.00
CA MET A 53 6.57 6.49 -3.59
C MET A 53 5.22 6.99 -3.07
N ILE A 54 5.09 7.15 -1.75
CA ILE A 54 3.88 7.68 -1.12
C ILE A 54 3.57 9.08 -1.65
N LYS A 55 4.54 9.99 -1.66
CA LYS A 55 4.33 11.35 -2.16
C LYS A 55 3.82 11.36 -3.61
N THR A 56 4.46 10.57 -4.48
CA THR A 56 4.08 10.47 -5.90
C THR A 56 2.68 9.89 -6.08
N LEU A 57 2.32 8.90 -5.27
CA LEU A 57 1.01 8.28 -5.29
C LEU A 57 -0.08 9.24 -4.82
N GLN A 58 0.16 9.97 -3.73
CA GLN A 58 -0.78 10.98 -3.23
C GLN A 58 -1.01 12.09 -4.26
N ASP A 59 0.05 12.53 -4.95
CA ASP A 59 -0.07 13.51 -6.03
C ASP A 59 -0.88 12.96 -7.23
N HIS A 60 -0.68 11.69 -7.60
CA HIS A 60 -1.50 11.02 -8.62
C HIS A 60 -2.98 10.91 -8.22
N ILE A 61 -3.27 10.52 -6.99
CA ILE A 61 -4.65 10.41 -6.49
C ILE A 61 -5.32 11.79 -6.52
N ARG A 62 -4.63 12.86 -6.12
CA ARG A 62 -5.14 14.23 -6.19
C ARG A 62 -5.36 14.73 -7.61
N ALA A 63 -4.50 14.36 -8.55
CA ALA A 63 -4.60 14.78 -9.94
C ALA A 63 -5.69 14.01 -10.71
N LEU A 64 -5.67 12.67 -10.62
CA LEU A 64 -6.58 11.79 -11.34
C LEU A 64 -7.98 11.76 -10.70
N ARG A 65 -8.02 11.92 -9.36
CA ARG A 65 -9.21 11.85 -8.53
C ARG A 65 -10.03 10.59 -8.87
N PRO A 66 -9.58 9.38 -8.51
CA PRO A 66 -10.26 8.14 -8.87
C PRO A 66 -11.69 8.00 -8.30
N LEU A 67 -12.03 8.76 -7.24
CA LEU A 67 -13.34 8.80 -6.60
C LEU A 67 -14.12 10.08 -6.94
N THR A 68 -15.44 10.05 -6.85
CA THR A 68 -16.30 11.24 -7.00
C THR A 68 -15.96 12.33 -5.97
N HIS A 69 -15.82 11.93 -4.70
CA HIS A 69 -15.49 12.77 -3.56
C HIS A 69 -14.39 12.11 -2.69
N HIS A 70 -13.97 12.77 -1.61
CA HIS A 70 -13.06 12.21 -0.59
C HIS A 70 -11.74 11.59 -1.11
N ASN A 71 -11.19 12.11 -2.22
CA ASN A 71 -9.91 11.63 -2.76
C ASN A 71 -8.75 11.89 -1.80
N ASP A 72 -8.82 12.93 -0.96
CA ASP A 72 -7.84 13.16 0.09
C ASP A 72 -7.89 12.09 1.18
N VAL A 73 -9.09 11.63 1.57
CA VAL A 73 -9.23 10.50 2.52
C VAL A 73 -8.63 9.24 1.92
N PHE A 74 -9.02 8.90 0.70
CA PHE A 74 -8.45 7.76 -0.03
C PHE A 74 -6.92 7.85 -0.15
N SER A 75 -6.40 9.05 -0.44
CA SER A 75 -4.96 9.30 -0.52
C SER A 75 -4.21 9.07 0.79
N HIS A 76 -4.83 9.33 1.94
CA HIS A 76 -4.21 9.05 3.25
C HIS A 76 -4.31 7.57 3.59
N VAL A 77 -5.48 6.94 3.41
CA VAL A 77 -5.68 5.51 3.68
C VAL A 77 -4.69 4.65 2.90
N VAL A 78 -4.52 4.91 1.60
CA VAL A 78 -3.57 4.15 0.77
C VAL A 78 -2.12 4.38 1.22
N ALA A 79 -1.79 5.59 1.67
CA ALA A 79 -0.46 5.91 2.18
C ALA A 79 -0.16 5.15 3.47
N ASP A 80 -1.11 5.10 4.40
CA ASP A 80 -0.98 4.40 5.68
C ASP A 80 -0.82 2.89 5.46
N ILE A 81 -1.66 2.30 4.60
CA ILE A 81 -1.54 0.88 4.22
C ILE A 81 -0.16 0.58 3.60
N LEU A 82 0.36 1.47 2.73
CA LEU A 82 1.70 1.29 2.17
C LEU A 82 2.81 1.41 3.21
N GLN A 83 2.64 2.25 4.23
CA GLN A 83 3.58 2.33 5.35
C GLN A 83 3.59 1.02 6.12
N ASP A 84 2.43 0.55 6.55
CA ASP A 84 2.28 -0.68 7.32
C ASP A 84 2.79 -1.90 6.55
N LEU A 85 2.45 -2.00 5.26
CA LEU A 85 2.89 -3.09 4.39
C LEU A 85 4.42 -3.17 4.27
N ASN A 86 5.11 -2.04 4.43
CA ASN A 86 6.55 -1.91 4.30
C ASN A 86 7.28 -1.74 5.65
N ALA A 87 6.55 -1.74 6.77
CA ALA A 87 7.14 -1.77 8.08
C ALA A 87 7.89 -3.10 8.29
N VAL A 88 9.05 -3.03 8.94
CA VAL A 88 9.82 -4.23 9.32
C VAL A 88 9.09 -4.92 10.47
N SER A 89 8.73 -6.20 10.30
CA SER A 89 8.27 -7.02 11.43
C SER A 89 9.38 -7.06 12.50
N PRO A 90 9.05 -6.90 13.80
CA PRO A 90 10.05 -7.07 14.85
C PRO A 90 10.69 -8.46 14.74
N PRO A 91 11.99 -8.60 15.06
CA PRO A 91 12.66 -9.90 14.98
C PRO A 91 11.90 -10.93 15.81
N THR A 92 11.56 -12.06 15.21
CA THR A 92 10.95 -13.19 15.90
C THR A 92 11.89 -13.62 17.03
N PRO A 93 11.45 -13.70 18.30
CA PRO A 93 12.30 -14.18 19.37
C PRO A 93 12.80 -15.60 19.05
N PRO A 94 14.06 -15.95 19.41
CA PRO A 94 14.60 -17.27 19.14
C PRO A 94 13.72 -18.33 19.81
N SER A 95 13.41 -19.40 19.06
CA SER A 95 12.66 -20.55 19.55
C SER A 95 13.37 -21.14 20.79
N PRO A 96 12.67 -21.48 21.89
CA PRO A 96 13.32 -22.02 23.08
C PRO A 96 14.08 -23.29 22.71
N ALA A 97 15.39 -23.27 22.93
CA ALA A 97 16.26 -24.41 22.69
C ALA A 97 15.73 -25.62 23.47
N HIS A 98 15.45 -26.72 22.76
CA HIS A 98 15.10 -27.98 23.38
C HIS A 98 16.37 -28.56 24.03
N TYR A 99 16.62 -28.19 25.28
CA TYR A 99 17.65 -28.83 26.09
C TYR A 99 17.16 -30.24 26.46
N PRO A 100 17.86 -31.32 26.05
CA PRO A 100 17.51 -32.65 26.51
C PRO A 100 17.78 -32.71 28.02
N SER A 101 16.74 -33.02 28.78
CA SER A 101 16.81 -33.26 30.22
C SER A 101 17.88 -34.31 30.49
N ARG A 102 18.99 -33.91 31.14
CA ARG A 102 19.93 -34.87 31.70
C ARG A 102 19.24 -35.56 32.88
N SER A 103 18.85 -36.80 32.67
CA SER A 103 18.44 -37.73 33.73
C SER A 103 19.59 -37.88 34.72
N ALA A 104 19.33 -37.59 35.99
CA ALA A 104 20.19 -37.95 37.12
C ALA A 104 19.84 -39.35 37.64
#